data_AF-A0A6L7USN7-F1
#
_entry.id   AF-A0A6L7USN7-F1
#
_cell.length_a   1.000
_cell.length_b   1.000
_cell.length_c   1.000
_cell.angle_alpha   90.00
_cell.angle_beta   90.00
_cell.angle_gamma   90.00
#
_symmetry.space_group_name_H-M   'P 1'
#
loop_
_entity.id
_entity.type
_entity.pdbx_description
1 polymer ?
#
loop_
_entity_poly.entity_id
_entity_poly.type
_entity_poly.pdbx_seq_one_letter_code
_entity_poly.pdbx_strand_id
1 'polypeptide(L)' 'MTVRSVDAAVTAEIRDEGVGFEFDGVTGLTSMRERAALVGGHLAVDTAPGKGTAIRVTVPVADRDEWRGFDQW' A
#
# COMPACT_ATOMS: atom_id res chain seq x y z
N MET A 1 1.49 0.16 -11.60
CA MET A 1 1.95 0.41 -10.22
C MET A 1 2.79 1.68 -10.22
N THR A 2 2.51 2.61 -9.30
CA THR A 2 3.29 3.85 -9.13
C THR A 2 3.67 4.02 -7.66
N VAL A 3 4.88 4.51 -7.41
CA VAL A 3 5.34 4.90 -6.07
C VAL A 3 5.77 6.35 -6.12
N ARG A 4 5.34 7.14 -5.13
CA ARG A 4 5.66 8.56 -5.00
C ARG A 4 6.08 8.85 -3.56
N SER A 5 7.11 9.67 -3.39
CA SER A 5 7.48 10.23 -2.09
C SER A 5 7.19 11.74 -2.10
N VAL A 6 6.53 12.23 -1.06
CA VAL A 6 6.30 13.67 -0.84
C VAL A 6 6.66 13.96 0.60
N ASP A 7 7.66 14.83 0.80
CA ASP A 7 8.19 15.24 2.09
C ASP A 7 8.40 14.08 3.08
N ALA A 8 7.44 13.90 4.00
CA ALA A 8 7.45 12.99 5.13
C ALA A 8 6.62 11.72 4.92
N ALA A 9 6.25 11.36 3.69
CA ALA A 9 5.48 10.15 3.41
C ALA A 9 5.81 9.51 2.05
N VAL A 10 5.69 8.18 1.99
CA VAL A 10 5.71 7.39 0.76
C VAL A 10 4.30 6.87 0.50
N THR A 11 3.83 7.08 -0.73
CA THR A 11 2.56 6.53 -1.23
C THR A 11 2.84 5.55 -2.36
N ALA A 12 2.32 4.34 -2.24
CA ALA A 12 2.28 3.34 -3.29
C ALA A 12 0.84 3.15 -3.77
N GLU A 13 0.63 3.16 -5.09
CA GLU A 13 -0.66 2.93 -5.72
C GLU A 13 -0.59 1.81 -6.77
N ILE A 14 -1.51 0.86 -6.66
CA ILE A 14 -1.74 -0.22 -7.62
C ILE A 14 -3.15 -0.04 -8.18
N ARG A 15 -3.27 -0.12 -9.51
CA ARG A 15 -4.55 -0.12 -10.22
C ARG A 15 -4.55 -1.28 -11.20
N ASP A 16 -5.67 -1.96 -11.29
CA ASP A 16 -5.98 -2.92 -12.33
C ASP A 16 -7.41 -2.73 -12.84
N GLU A 17 -7.63 -3.09 -14.11
CA GLU A 17 -8.92 -3.05 -14.78
C GLU A 17 -9.57 -4.45 -14.77
N GLY A 18 -9.32 -5.24 -13.72
CA GLY A 18 -9.83 -6.60 -13.58
C GLY A 18 -11.32 -6.66 -13.22
N VAL A 19 -11.77 -7.84 -12.79
CA VAL A 19 -13.19 -8.06 -12.44
C VAL A 19 -13.62 -7.39 -11.14
N GLY A 20 -12.68 -6.87 -10.33
CA GLY A 20 -12.98 -6.33 -9.00
C GLY A 20 -13.60 -7.35 -8.04
N PHE A 21 -13.91 -6.93 -6.82
CA PHE A 21 -14.48 -7.81 -5.80
C PHE A 21 -15.23 -7.00 -4.73
N GLU A 22 -15.98 -7.68 -3.87
CA GLU A 22 -16.46 -7.10 -2.62
C GLU A 22 -15.37 -7.25 -1.56
N PHE A 23 -15.05 -6.15 -0.87
CA PHE A 23 -13.86 -6.07 -0.01
C PHE A 23 -13.91 -6.99 1.23
N ASP A 24 -15.07 -7.54 1.59
CA ASP A 24 -15.23 -8.32 2.82
C ASP A 24 -14.49 -9.67 2.77
N GLY A 25 -13.71 -9.97 3.81
CA GLY A 25 -13.01 -11.26 3.96
C GLY A 25 -11.73 -11.49 3.16
N VAL A 26 -11.18 -10.48 2.45
CA VAL A 26 -9.93 -10.66 1.68
C VAL A 26 -8.71 -10.61 2.61
N THR A 27 -8.25 -11.79 3.04
CA THR A 27 -7.16 -11.96 4.03
C THR A 27 -5.90 -11.16 3.72
N GLY A 28 -5.46 -11.17 2.45
CA GLY A 28 -4.27 -10.44 2.02
C GLY A 28 -4.37 -8.93 2.25
N LEU A 29 -5.53 -8.32 1.97
CA LEU A 29 -5.75 -6.89 2.13
C LEU A 29 -5.96 -6.51 3.60
N THR A 30 -6.60 -7.37 4.38
CA THR A 30 -6.70 -7.22 5.84
C THR A 30 -5.30 -7.18 6.45
N SER A 31 -4.44 -8.15 6.13
CA SER A 31 -3.07 -8.16 6.63
C SER A 31 -2.24 -6.98 6.11
N MET A 32 -2.45 -6.51 4.87
CA MET A 32 -1.78 -5.29 4.38
C MET A 32 -2.22 -4.05 5.16
N ARG A 33 -3.51 -3.93 5.50
CA ARG A 33 -4.03 -2.83 6.32
C ARG A 33 -3.43 -2.85 7.72
N GLU A 34 -3.38 -4.02 8.36
CA GLU A 34 -2.74 -4.21 9.66
C GLU A 34 -1.26 -3.82 9.61
N ARG A 35 -0.50 -4.31 8.63
CA ARG A 35 0.91 -3.98 8.47
C ARG A 35 1.16 -2.49 8.20
N ALA A 36 0.30 -1.83 7.42
CA ALA A 36 0.39 -0.38 7.23
C ALA A 36 0.15 0.36 8.55
N ALA A 37 -0.85 -0.06 9.34
CA ALA A 37 -1.13 0.54 10.64
C ALA A 37 0.03 0.38 11.65
N LEU A 38 0.75 -0.75 11.62
CA LEU A 38 1.92 -0.99 12.49
C LEU A 38 3.04 0.05 12.28
N VAL A 39 3.13 0.67 11.11
CA VAL A 39 4.13 1.69 10.78
C VAL A 39 3.53 3.10 10.74
N GLY A 40 2.35 3.30 11.34
CA GLY A 40 1.65 4.59 11.34
C GLY A 40 1.07 5.00 9.98
N GLY A 41 1.04 4.06 9.03
CA GLY A 41 0.47 4.24 7.71
C GLY A 41 -1.02 3.87 7.63
N HIS A 42 -1.58 4.04 6.44
CA HIS A 42 -2.95 3.65 6.14
C HIS A 42 -3.05 3.02 4.74
N LEU A 43 -4.09 2.20 4.57
CA LEU A 43 -4.40 1.54 3.31
C LEU A 43 -5.85 1.80 2.93
N ALA A 44 -6.07 2.34 1.73
CA ALA A 44 -7.37 2.52 1.10
C ALA A 44 -7.51 1.54 -0.07
N VAL A 45 -8.70 0.94 -0.19
CA VAL A 45 -9.07 0.08 -1.32
C VAL A 45 -10.37 0.60 -1.90
N ASP A 46 -10.39 0.73 -3.21
CA ASP A 46 -11.58 0.99 -4.02
C ASP A 46 -11.73 -0.18 -5.00
N THR A 47 -12.79 -0.97 -4.84
CA THR A 47 -13.07 -2.13 -5.67
C THR A 47 -14.56 -2.45 -5.60
N ALA A 48 -15.07 -2.94 -6.72
CA ALA A 48 -16.42 -3.48 -6.84
C ALA A 48 -16.47 -4.43 -8.04
N PRO A 49 -17.39 -5.40 -8.07
CA PRO A 49 -17.60 -6.26 -9.23
C PRO A 49 -17.77 -5.44 -10.53
N GLY A 50 -16.93 -5.73 -11.52
CA GLY A 50 -16.88 -5.08 -12.83
C GLY A 50 -16.20 -3.71 -12.87
N LYS A 51 -15.55 -3.26 -11.78
CA LYS A 51 -14.93 -1.92 -11.67
C LYS A 51 -13.40 -1.93 -11.57
N GLY A 52 -12.77 -3.09 -11.66
CA GLY A 52 -11.35 -3.22 -11.36
C GLY A 52 -11.05 -3.00 -9.88
N THR A 53 -9.80 -2.69 -9.58
CA THR A 53 -9.34 -2.44 -8.21
C THR A 53 -8.30 -1.33 -8.19
N ALA A 54 -8.40 -0.45 -7.20
CA ALA A 54 -7.37 0.51 -6.85
C ALA A 54 -7.00 0.34 -5.37
N ILE A 55 -5.71 0.16 -5.09
CA ILE A 55 -5.16 0.06 -3.73
C ILE A 55 -4.14 1.18 -3.55
N ARG A 56 -4.29 1.94 -2.47
CA ARG A 56 -3.35 3.00 -2.08
C ARG A 56 -2.86 2.74 -0.67
N VAL A 57 -1.55 2.69 -0.51
CA VAL A 57 -0.87 2.63 0.80
C VAL A 57 -0.07 3.89 0.98
N THR A 58 -0.20 4.53 2.14
CA THR A 58 0.60 5.69 2.52
C THR A 58 1.26 5.41 3.85
N VAL A 59 2.58 5.57 3.92
CA VAL A 59 3.38 5.33 5.12
C VAL A 59 4.21 6.59 5.41
N PRO A 60 4.21 7.11 6.65
CA PRO A 60 5.09 8.19 7.04
C PRO A 60 6.55 7.76 6.98
N VAL A 61 7.42 8.65 6.53
CA VAL A 61 8.87 8.48 6.51
C VAL A 61 9.42 9.21 7.73
N ALA A 62 9.91 8.45 8.72
CA ALA A 62 10.75 9.04 9.75
C ALA A 62 12.08 9.49 9.11
N ASP A 63 12.69 10.55 9.65
CA ASP A 63 14.02 11.00 9.25
C ASP A 63 14.95 9.78 9.16
N ARG A 64 15.55 9.60 7.99
CA ARG A 64 16.22 8.37 7.60
C ARG A 64 17.36 8.07 8.58
N ASP A 65 17.23 7.00 9.36
CA ASP A 65 18.40 6.15 9.57
C ASP A 65 18.75 5.59 8.19
N GLU A 66 19.98 5.85 7.73
CA GLU A 66 20.48 5.39 6.44
C GLU A 66 20.24 3.88 6.29
N TRP A 67 19.24 3.52 5.48
CA TRP A 67 19.06 2.16 5.04
C TRP A 67 20.30 1.73 4.25
N ARG A 68 21.19 0.98 4.91
CA ARG A 68 22.31 0.30 4.27
C ARG A 68 21.74 -0.92 3.55
N GLY A 69 21.59 -0.80 2.23
CA GLY A 69 20.95 -1.80 1.38
C GLY A 69 21.63 -3.18 1.39
N PHE A 70 21.04 -4.09 0.62
CA PHE A 70 21.44 -5.50 0.44
C PHE A 70 22.80 -5.71 -0.28
N ASP A 71 23.77 -4.80 -0.16
CA ASP A 71 25.07 -4.86 -0.84
C ASP A 71 26.05 -5.90 -0.22
N GLN A 72 25.55 -6.83 0.58
CA GLN A 72 26.35 -7.83 1.32
C GLN A 72 25.84 -9.27 1.15
N TRP A 73 25.21 -9.57 0.00
CA TRP A 73 24.97 -10.93 -0.51
C TRP A 73 25.47 -11.08 -1.94
#